data_AF-A0A2N9N183-F1
#
_entry.id   AF-A0A2N9N183-F1
#
_cell.length_a   1.000
_cell.length_b   1.000
_cell.length_c   1.000
_cell.angle_alpha   90.00
_cell.angle_beta   90.00
_cell.angle_gamma   90.00
#
_symmetry.space_group_name_H-M   'P 1'
#
loop_
_entity.id
_entity.type
_entity.pdbx_description
1 polymer ?
#
loop_
_entity_poly.entity_id
_entity_poly.type
_entity_poly.pdbx_seq_one_letter_code
_entity_poly.pdbx_strand_id
1 'polypeptide(L)'
;MRALLIAAFALVWLVIPGTAQQLIAARAGLISYSEGEVYLNGKAVEPQPAQWPQMQENEFMRSGTGRAEVLLNPCVVLHLDENSSLRMIANRLSGTRVELLAGSALVQDDSNIKDISVTVLVRGFSVLCRWRAKGCTGSLRSRHV
;
A
#
# COMPACT_ATOMS: atom_id res chain seq x y z
N MET A 1 30.64 -6.82 44.29
CA MET A 1 29.48 -5.93 44.03
C MET A 1 29.54 -5.24 42.67
N ARG A 2 30.70 -4.71 42.23
CA ARG A 2 30.84 -4.08 40.89
C ARG A 2 30.63 -5.04 39.69
N ALA A 3 31.09 -6.29 39.79
CA ALA A 3 30.89 -7.29 38.72
C ALA A 3 29.44 -7.76 38.55
N LEU A 4 28.65 -7.76 39.64
CA LEU A 4 27.22 -8.10 39.61
C LEU A 4 26.37 -7.00 38.95
N LEU A 5 26.77 -5.74 39.09
CA LEU A 5 26.11 -4.61 38.43
C LEU A 5 26.37 -4.57 36.92
N ILE A 6 27.53 -5.05 36.47
CA ILE A 6 27.88 -5.13 35.04
C ILE A 6 27.12 -6.27 34.34
N ALA A 7 26.98 -7.42 35.01
CA ALA A 7 26.22 -8.56 34.48
C ALA A 7 24.71 -8.25 34.34
N ALA A 8 24.14 -7.48 35.26
CA ALA A 8 22.75 -7.04 35.18
C ALA A 8 22.50 -6.08 34.00
N PHE A 9 23.47 -5.22 33.67
CA PHE A 9 23.36 -4.31 32.53
C PHE A 9 23.45 -5.03 31.17
N ALA A 10 24.22 -6.11 31.09
CA ALA A 10 24.36 -6.91 29.86
C ALA A 10 23.09 -7.70 29.52
N LEU A 11 22.28 -8.09 30.52
CA LEU A 11 21.03 -8.84 30.30
C LEU A 11 19.90 -7.96 29.71
N VAL A 12 19.96 -6.64 29.93
CA VAL A 12 18.94 -5.68 29.47
C VAL A 12 19.05 -5.38 27.97
N TRP A 13 20.21 -5.60 27.35
CA TRP A 13 20.41 -5.39 25.90
C TRP A 13 19.91 -6.55 25.02
N LEU A 14 19.48 -7.67 25.60
CA LEU A 14 19.12 -8.89 24.85
C LEU A 14 17.64 -8.95 24.41
N VAL A 15 16.81 -7.98 24.78
CA VAL A 15 15.36 -7.99 24.50
C VAL A 15 14.95 -6.76 23.71
N ILE A 16 15.35 -6.68 22.44
CA ILE A 16 14.63 -5.86 21.45
C ILE A 16 14.48 -6.65 20.15
N PRO A 17 13.60 -7.66 20.07
CA PRO A 17 13.12 -8.14 18.78
C PRO A 17 12.12 -7.11 18.23
N GLY A 18 12.62 -6.04 17.62
CA GLY A 18 11.84 -5.17 16.75
C GLY A 18 11.68 -5.85 15.40
N THR A 19 10.73 -6.77 15.27
CA THR A 19 10.45 -7.43 14.00
C THR A 19 9.76 -6.43 13.07
N ALA A 20 10.55 -5.75 12.25
CA ALA A 20 10.06 -5.10 11.04
C ALA A 20 9.59 -6.22 10.10
N GLN A 21 8.36 -6.71 10.29
CA GLN A 21 7.80 -7.77 9.45
C GLN A 21 7.63 -7.22 8.04
N GLN A 22 8.45 -7.70 7.10
CA GLN A 22 8.24 -7.44 5.69
C GLN A 22 6.97 -8.16 5.26
N LEU A 23 5.90 -7.40 5.05
CA LEU A 23 4.62 -7.90 4.56
C LEU A 23 4.71 -8.17 3.06
N ILE A 24 4.76 -9.44 2.69
CA ILE A 24 4.71 -9.86 1.29
C ILE A 24 3.24 -10.15 0.95
N ALA A 25 2.60 -9.22 0.25
CA ALA A 25 1.23 -9.41 -0.22
C ALA A 25 1.20 -10.42 -1.39
N ALA A 26 0.49 -11.54 -1.22
CA ALA A 26 0.29 -12.53 -2.28
C ALA A 26 -0.70 -12.06 -3.36
N ARG A 27 -1.47 -11.01 -3.07
CA ARG A 27 -2.42 -10.33 -3.96
C ARG A 27 -2.36 -8.83 -3.73
N ALA A 28 -2.77 -8.06 -4.72
CA ALA A 28 -2.91 -6.62 -4.54
C ALA A 28 -4.05 -6.29 -3.57
N GLY A 29 -3.93 -5.15 -2.89
CA GLY A 29 -4.99 -4.61 -2.04
C GLY A 29 -4.76 -4.77 -0.54
N LEU A 30 -3.61 -5.27 -0.10
CA LEU A 30 -3.33 -5.32 1.34
C LEU A 30 -3.20 -3.90 1.90
N ILE A 31 -3.98 -3.58 2.92
CA ILE A 31 -3.92 -2.28 3.58
C ILE A 31 -2.83 -2.37 4.65
N SER A 32 -1.66 -1.82 4.36
CA SER A 32 -0.49 -1.88 5.25
C SER A 32 -0.58 -0.86 6.39
N TYR A 33 -1.24 0.26 6.13
CA TYR A 33 -1.35 1.36 7.07
C TYR A 33 -2.66 2.11 6.87
N SER A 34 -3.26 2.56 7.97
CA SER A 34 -4.42 3.44 7.96
C SER A 34 -4.38 4.32 9.19
N GLU A 35 -4.57 5.62 9.01
CA GLU A 35 -4.66 6.61 10.07
C GLU A 35 -5.92 7.46 9.88
N GLY A 36 -6.59 7.79 10.98
CA GLY A 36 -7.79 8.63 10.96
C GLY A 36 -9.01 7.93 10.33
N GLU A 37 -9.87 8.72 9.70
CA GLU A 37 -11.12 8.22 9.12
C GLU A 37 -10.89 7.55 7.75
N VAL A 38 -10.79 6.22 7.76
CA VAL A 38 -10.69 5.39 6.55
C VAL A 38 -11.80 4.35 6.57
N TYR A 39 -12.48 4.18 5.44
CA TYR A 39 -13.58 3.24 5.28
C TYR A 39 -13.32 2.30 4.11
N LEU A 40 -13.52 1.01 4.31
CA LEU A 40 -13.54 -0.02 3.28
C LEU A 40 -14.98 -0.54 3.14
N ASN A 41 -15.59 -0.32 1.97
CA ASN A 41 -16.97 -0.68 1.68
C ASN A 41 -17.97 -0.18 2.75
N GLY A 42 -17.74 1.03 3.27
CA GLY A 42 -18.54 1.66 4.32
C GLY A 42 -18.21 1.23 5.76
N LYS A 43 -17.32 0.24 5.96
CA LYS A 43 -16.85 -0.17 7.29
C LYS A 43 -15.57 0.56 7.65
N ALA A 44 -15.46 1.06 8.88
CA ALA A 44 -14.24 1.69 9.35
C ALA A 44 -13.07 0.68 9.32
N VAL A 45 -11.94 1.11 8.76
CA VAL A 45 -10.71 0.34 8.77
C VAL A 45 -9.96 0.73 10.04
N GLU A 46 -10.01 -0.14 11.04
CA GLU A 46 -9.26 0.05 12.26
C GLU A 46 -7.92 -0.70 12.18
N PRO A 47 -6.81 -0.09 12.62
CA PRO A 47 -5.54 -0.79 12.71
C PRO A 47 -5.65 -1.89 13.77
N GLN A 48 -5.64 -3.15 13.32
CA GLN A 48 -5.66 -4.30 14.23
C GLN A 48 -4.27 -4.93 14.33
N PRO A 49 -3.81 -5.27 15.55
CA PRO A 49 -2.57 -6.02 15.71
C PRO A 49 -2.66 -7.36 14.98
N ALA A 50 -1.69 -7.64 14.10
CA ALA A 50 -1.56 -8.88 13.34
C ALA A 50 -2.71 -9.23 12.37
N GLN A 51 -3.63 -8.30 12.08
CA GLN A 51 -4.64 -8.45 11.04
C GLN A 51 -4.56 -7.29 10.06
N TRP A 52 -4.30 -7.62 8.80
CA TRP A 52 -4.27 -6.65 7.71
C TRP A 52 -5.48 -6.87 6.82
N PRO A 53 -6.40 -5.90 6.77
CA PRO A 53 -7.53 -5.99 5.85
C PRO A 53 -7.00 -5.94 4.41
N GLN A 54 -7.59 -6.77 3.55
CA GLN A 54 -7.24 -6.84 2.14
C GLN A 54 -8.45 -6.43 1.30
N MET A 55 -8.26 -5.38 0.51
CA MET A 55 -9.22 -4.89 -0.46
C MET A 55 -9.36 -5.88 -1.62
N GLN A 56 -10.58 -6.34 -1.84
CA GLN A 56 -10.91 -7.26 -2.94
C GLN A 56 -11.32 -6.51 -4.20
N GLU A 57 -11.39 -7.21 -5.33
CA GLU A 57 -11.91 -6.65 -6.57
C GLU A 57 -13.34 -6.10 -6.39
N ASN A 58 -13.62 -4.95 -6.99
CA ASN A 58 -14.84 -4.16 -6.88
C ASN A 58 -15.13 -3.50 -5.54
N GLU A 59 -14.31 -3.72 -4.51
CA GLU A 59 -14.44 -2.96 -3.28
C GLU A 59 -13.99 -1.51 -3.49
N PHE A 60 -14.52 -0.63 -2.65
CA PHE A 60 -14.17 0.79 -2.62
C PHE A 60 -13.64 1.17 -1.25
N MET A 61 -12.58 1.98 -1.25
CA MET A 61 -12.00 2.59 -0.08
C MET A 61 -12.25 4.10 -0.14
N ARG A 62 -12.55 4.71 1.00
CA ARG A 62 -12.73 6.15 1.14
C ARG A 62 -11.96 6.65 2.35
N SER A 63 -11.18 7.71 2.18
CA SER A 63 -10.60 8.49 3.26
C SER A 63 -11.44 9.75 3.50
N GLY A 64 -11.68 10.06 4.77
CA GLY A 64 -12.18 11.36 5.24
C GLY A 64 -11.00 12.26 5.57
N THR A 65 -10.81 12.54 6.85
CA THR A 65 -9.62 13.21 7.39
C THR A 65 -8.41 12.29 7.59
N GLY A 66 -8.55 11.03 7.16
CA GLY A 66 -7.52 10.00 7.30
C GLY A 66 -6.68 9.78 6.05
N ARG A 67 -5.65 8.95 6.19
CA ARG A 67 -4.75 8.51 5.12
C ARG A 67 -4.63 6.99 5.16
N ALA A 68 -4.41 6.38 3.99
CA ALA A 68 -4.27 4.93 3.91
C ALA A 68 -3.16 4.54 2.94
N GLU A 69 -2.49 3.44 3.24
CA GLU A 69 -1.51 2.81 2.36
C GLU A 69 -2.01 1.45 1.92
N VAL A 70 -1.97 1.23 0.60
CA VAL A 70 -2.41 0.01 -0.03
C VAL A 70 -1.24 -0.58 -0.82
N LEU A 71 -0.82 -1.77 -0.45
CA LEU A 71 0.16 -2.55 -1.21
C LEU A 71 -0.51 -3.11 -2.46
N LEU A 72 -0.07 -2.66 -3.62
CA LEU A 72 -0.58 -3.11 -4.92
C LEU A 72 0.19 -4.31 -5.46
N ASN A 73 1.45 -4.44 -5.08
CA ASN A 73 2.31 -5.60 -5.27
C ASN A 73 3.44 -5.54 -4.22
N PRO A 74 4.36 -6.52 -4.14
CA PRO A 74 5.42 -6.53 -3.13
C PRO A 74 6.36 -5.31 -3.10
N CYS A 75 6.37 -4.47 -4.13
CA CYS A 75 7.28 -3.33 -4.26
C CYS A 75 6.58 -2.00 -4.60
N VAL A 76 5.29 -2.02 -4.91
CA VAL A 76 4.48 -0.84 -5.25
C VAL A 76 3.46 -0.59 -4.17
N VAL A 77 3.54 0.62 -3.61
CA VAL A 77 2.65 1.12 -2.57
C VAL A 77 1.85 2.29 -3.13
N LEU A 78 0.55 2.29 -2.87
CA LEU A 78 -0.33 3.41 -3.15
C LEU A 78 -0.66 4.11 -1.83
N HIS A 79 -0.28 5.38 -1.73
CA HIS A 79 -0.63 6.25 -0.62
C HIS A 79 -1.87 7.05 -1.02
N LEU A 80 -2.99 6.80 -0.35
CA LEU A 80 -4.25 7.50 -0.53
C LEU A 80 -4.30 8.69 0.44
N ASP A 81 -4.49 9.88 -0.11
CA ASP A 81 -4.53 11.12 0.67
C ASP A 81 -5.90 11.32 1.32
N GLU A 82 -6.07 12.40 2.06
CA GLU A 82 -7.34 12.81 2.65
C GLU A 82 -8.42 13.09 1.59
N ASN A 83 -9.69 12.96 1.97
CA ASN A 83 -10.87 13.21 1.13
C ASN A 83 -10.82 12.51 -0.23
N SER A 84 -10.23 11.32 -0.27
CA SER A 84 -9.96 10.58 -1.49
C SER A 84 -10.73 9.27 -1.50
N SER A 85 -10.98 8.75 -2.71
CA SER A 85 -11.69 7.49 -2.86
C SER A 85 -11.10 6.66 -4.00
N LEU A 86 -10.95 5.38 -3.72
CA LEU A 86 -10.28 4.41 -4.56
C LEU A 86 -11.19 3.20 -4.75
N ARG A 87 -11.20 2.62 -5.95
CA ARG A 87 -11.83 1.33 -6.24
C ARG A 87 -10.80 0.35 -6.78
N MET A 88 -10.87 -0.89 -6.31
CA MET A 88 -10.07 -1.98 -6.85
C MET A 88 -10.78 -2.55 -8.07
N ILE A 89 -10.09 -2.59 -9.21
CA ILE A 89 -10.65 -3.13 -10.46
C ILE A 89 -10.13 -4.54 -10.71
N ALA A 90 -8.83 -4.77 -10.50
CA ALA A 90 -8.20 -6.09 -10.64
C ALA A 90 -7.08 -6.24 -9.62
N ASN A 91 -7.03 -7.36 -8.89
CA ASN A 91 -6.09 -7.57 -7.78
C ASN A 91 -4.96 -8.59 -8.06
N ARG A 92 -4.81 -8.99 -9.34
CA ARG A 92 -3.75 -9.90 -9.78
C ARG A 92 -2.41 -9.18 -9.86
N LEU A 93 -1.37 -9.74 -9.24
CA LEU A 93 -0.03 -9.14 -9.21
C LEU A 93 0.57 -8.86 -10.60
N SER A 94 0.25 -9.66 -11.60
CA SER A 94 0.73 -9.46 -12.98
C SER A 94 0.07 -8.30 -13.72
N GLY A 95 -1.02 -7.75 -13.20
CA GLY A 95 -1.80 -6.71 -13.86
C GLY A 95 -2.79 -6.04 -12.92
N THR A 96 -2.27 -5.48 -11.82
CA THR A 96 -3.09 -4.76 -10.84
C THR A 96 -3.71 -3.53 -11.48
N ARG A 97 -5.01 -3.31 -11.24
CA ARG A 97 -5.73 -2.13 -11.72
C ARG A 97 -6.54 -1.52 -10.59
N VAL A 98 -6.38 -0.22 -10.42
CA VAL A 98 -7.13 0.58 -9.46
C VAL A 98 -7.71 1.80 -10.15
N GLU A 99 -8.80 2.30 -9.62
CA GLU A 99 -9.47 3.50 -10.10
C GLU A 99 -9.54 4.53 -8.99
N LEU A 100 -8.95 5.69 -9.21
CA LEU A 100 -9.10 6.85 -8.33
C LEU A 100 -10.40 7.56 -8.72
N LEU A 101 -11.39 7.46 -7.85
CA LEU A 101 -12.72 8.04 -8.06
C LEU A 101 -12.73 9.53 -7.71
N ALA A 102 -12.07 9.92 -6.62
CA ALA A 102 -11.92 11.30 -6.20
C ALA A 102 -10.65 11.52 -5.36
N GLY A 103 -10.21 12.77 -5.28
CA GLY A 103 -9.06 13.19 -4.49
C GLY A 103 -7.73 12.90 -5.16
N SER A 104 -6.74 12.49 -4.35
CA SER A 104 -5.34 12.34 -4.74
C SER A 104 -4.76 11.03 -4.23
N ALA A 105 -3.85 10.45 -5.00
CA ALA A 105 -3.07 9.30 -4.58
C ALA A 105 -1.65 9.39 -5.15
N LEU A 106 -0.68 8.95 -4.35
CA LEU A 106 0.72 8.81 -4.76
C LEU A 106 1.02 7.32 -4.95
N VAL A 107 1.56 6.97 -6.10
CA VAL A 107 2.04 5.61 -6.39
C VAL A 107 3.55 5.61 -6.28
N GLN A 108 4.06 4.95 -5.25
CA GLN A 108 5.47 4.73 -5.02
C GLN A 108 5.85 3.33 -5.52
N ASP A 109 6.98 3.23 -6.22
CA ASP A 109 7.60 1.94 -6.55
C ASP A 109 9.03 1.92 -6.05
N ASP A 110 9.39 0.80 -5.42
CA ASP A 110 10.75 0.47 -4.99
C ASP A 110 11.25 -0.81 -5.70
N SER A 111 10.58 -1.23 -6.77
CA SER A 111 10.90 -2.45 -7.51
C SER A 111 12.05 -2.25 -8.49
N ASN A 112 12.89 -3.29 -8.57
CA ASN A 112 13.73 -3.56 -9.75
C ASN A 112 13.23 -4.81 -10.50
N ILE A 113 11.96 -5.18 -10.28
CA ILE A 113 11.36 -6.42 -10.78
C ILE A 113 10.72 -6.13 -12.15
N LYS A 114 11.15 -6.88 -13.16
CA LYS A 114 10.58 -6.80 -14.51
C LYS A 114 9.20 -7.47 -14.54
N ASP A 115 8.36 -7.02 -15.47
CA ASP A 115 7.06 -7.62 -15.81
C ASP A 115 5.93 -7.44 -14.79
N ILE A 116 6.09 -6.56 -13.81
CA ILE A 116 4.96 -6.08 -13.00
C ILE A 116 4.41 -4.79 -13.62
N SER A 117 3.08 -4.71 -13.74
CA SER A 117 2.41 -3.50 -14.23
C SER A 117 1.26 -3.11 -13.33
N VAL A 118 1.18 -1.80 -13.06
CA VAL A 118 0.09 -1.20 -12.30
C VAL A 118 -0.58 -0.18 -13.20
N THR A 119 -1.90 -0.28 -13.33
CA THR A 119 -2.70 0.71 -14.07
C THR A 119 -3.57 1.48 -13.09
N VAL A 120 -3.47 2.80 -13.14
CA VAL A 120 -4.35 3.70 -12.39
C VAL A 120 -5.32 4.35 -13.36
N LEU A 121 -6.62 4.17 -13.13
CA LEU A 121 -7.69 4.83 -13.85
C LEU A 121 -8.06 6.13 -13.11
N VAL A 122 -8.14 7.25 -13.82
CA VAL A 122 -8.52 8.55 -13.27
C VAL A 122 -9.51 9.19 -14.23
N ARG A 123 -10.79 9.33 -13.83
CA ARG A 123 -11.83 9.97 -14.65
C ARG A 123 -11.90 9.43 -16.09
N GLY A 124 -11.79 8.11 -16.26
CA GLY A 124 -11.80 7.46 -17.58
C GLY A 124 -10.45 7.47 -18.34
N PHE A 125 -9.42 8.13 -17.81
CA PHE A 125 -8.06 8.05 -18.36
C PHE A 125 -7.28 6.93 -17.69
N SER A 126 -6.58 6.09 -18.47
CA SER A 126 -5.68 5.08 -17.93
C SER A 126 -4.24 5.59 -17.92
N VAL A 127 -3.64 5.64 -16.74
CA VAL A 127 -2.21 5.85 -16.53
C VAL A 127 -1.56 4.48 -16.29
N LEU A 128 -0.77 4.03 -17.27
CA LEU A 128 0.01 2.80 -17.11
C LEU A 128 1.36 3.15 -16.49
N CYS A 129 1.57 2.70 -15.25
CA CYS A 129 2.86 2.76 -14.58
C CYS A 129 3.65 1.50 -14.96
N ARG A 130 4.63 1.68 -15.87
CA ARG A 130 5.59 0.64 -16.22
C ARG A 130 6.99 1.17 -15.97
N TRP A 131 7.72 0.48 -15.09
CA TRP A 131 9.09 0.82 -14.80
C TRP A 131 10.04 0.17 -15.79
N ARG A 132 10.91 1.00 -16.38
CA ARG A 132 12.09 0.55 -17.12
C ARG A 132 13.34 0.98 -16.35
N ALA A 133 14.45 0.30 -16.61
CA ALA A 133 15.77 0.51 -15.98
C ALA A 133 16.35 1.95 -16.03
N LYS A 134 15.63 2.95 -16.60
CA LYS A 134 16.04 4.36 -16.67
C LYS A 134 14.97 5.35 -16.18
N GLY A 135 13.92 4.90 -15.48
CA GLY A 135 12.91 5.78 -14.87
C GLY A 135 11.47 5.53 -15.32
N CYS A 136 10.55 6.31 -14.76
CA CYS A 136 9.10 6.13 -14.89
C CYS A 136 8.67 6.69 -16.22
N THR A 137 8.24 5.85 -17.15
CA THR A 137 7.53 6.37 -18.32
C THR A 137 6.04 6.30 -18.02
N GLY A 138 5.52 7.38 -17.42
CA GLY A 138 4.07 7.60 -17.31
C GLY A 138 3.49 7.80 -18.71
N SER A 139 3.10 6.71 -19.36
CA SER A 139 2.41 6.76 -20.64
C SER A 139 0.92 6.98 -20.36
N LEU A 140 0.48 8.24 -20.42
CA LEU A 140 -0.94 8.59 -20.53
C LEU A 140 -1.45 8.06 -21.87
N ARG A 141 -1.97 6.83 -21.85
CA ARG A 141 -2.65 6.28 -23.01
C ARG A 141 -4.13 6.61 -22.81
N SER A 142 -4.58 7.71 -23.42
CA SER A 142 -6.00 7.96 -23.61
C SER A 142 -6.54 6.83 -24.48
N ARG A 143 -7.18 5.85 -23.83
CA ARG A 143 -8.04 4.90 -24.51
C ARG A 143 -9.42 5.17 -23.92
N HIS A 144 -10.22 5.95 -24.64
CA HIS A 144 -11.63 6.09 -24.33
C HIS A 144 -12.23 4.68 -24.34
N VAL A 145 -12.77 4.26 -23.19
CA VAL A 145 -13.65 3.09 -23.07
C VAL A 145 -15.05 3.55 -23.41
#